data_AF-A0A938F1K5-F1
#
_entry.id   AF-A0A938F1K5-F1
#
_cell.length_a   1.000
_cell.length_b   1.000
_cell.length_c   1.000
_cell.angle_alpha   90.00
_cell.angle_beta   90.00
_cell.angle_gamma   90.00
#
_symmetry.space_group_name_H-M   'P 1'
#
loop_
_entity.id
_entity.type
_entity.pdbx_description
1 polymer ?
#
loop_
_entity_poly.entity_id
_entity_poly.type
_entity_poly.pdbx_seq_one_letter_code
_entity_poly.pdbx_strand_id
1 'polypeptide(L)'
;MNHNLNKHSHNHKQHGKTQVHKKHDHHRHMISDFKIRFIFSSIATVPVILLSPIIQKFLRLEDILQFPGYVYVLFAISSFIFFYGGWSFLKGAVNEIKSRNPGMMTLIGLAITIGYLYSSIVVFGLAGEFFFWEIATLIDIMLLGHWIEMKSVVGASRALEELARLMPKD
;
A
#
# COMPACT_ATOMS: atom_id res chain seq x y z
N MET A 1 -29.12 34.95 62.81
CA MET A 1 -27.92 35.79 63.03
C MET A 1 -26.73 34.87 63.22
N ASN A 2 -25.92 34.70 62.17
CA ASN A 2 -24.45 34.54 62.17
C ASN A 2 -24.00 33.86 60.87
N HIS A 3 -23.29 34.64 60.07
CA HIS A 3 -22.58 34.27 58.86
C HIS A 3 -21.39 33.36 59.18
N ASN A 4 -21.07 32.44 58.25
CA ASN A 4 -19.68 32.22 57.91
C ASN A 4 -19.54 31.87 56.43
N LEU A 5 -18.76 32.69 55.72
CA LEU A 5 -18.35 32.51 54.34
C LEU A 5 -17.24 31.46 54.28
N ASN A 6 -17.26 30.59 53.27
CA ASN A 6 -16.01 30.06 52.72
C ASN A 6 -16.12 29.89 51.20
N LYS A 7 -15.24 30.60 50.50
CA LYS A 7 -14.97 30.54 49.06
C LYS A 7 -14.18 29.27 48.72
N HIS A 8 -14.49 28.63 47.59
CA HIS A 8 -13.55 27.92 46.72
C HIS A 8 -14.16 27.82 45.32
N SER A 9 -13.92 28.80 44.44
CA SER A 9 -12.93 28.81 43.36
C SER A 9 -12.78 27.52 42.53
N HIS A 10 -13.15 27.67 41.25
CA HIS A 10 -12.89 26.90 40.03
C HIS A 10 -11.87 25.75 40.03
N ASN A 11 -12.23 24.66 39.33
CA ASN A 11 -11.29 23.96 38.46
C ASN A 11 -11.99 23.30 37.26
N HIS A 12 -12.23 24.05 36.19
CA HIS A 12 -12.48 23.48 34.86
C HIS A 12 -11.14 22.98 34.30
N LYS A 13 -10.83 21.69 34.50
CA LYS A 13 -9.71 21.06 33.81
C LYS A 13 -10.02 20.94 32.32
N GLN A 14 -9.26 21.69 31.54
CA GLN A 14 -9.09 21.55 30.09
C GLN A 14 -8.78 20.09 29.71
N HIS A 15 -9.76 19.40 29.14
CA HIS A 15 -9.55 18.19 28.33
C HIS A 15 -9.87 18.51 26.87
N GLY A 16 -8.94 19.18 26.17
CA GLY A 16 -9.14 19.52 24.75
C GLY A 16 -7.90 19.38 23.86
N LYS A 17 -6.68 19.32 24.42
CA LYS A 17 -5.45 19.42 23.62
C LYS A 17 -4.79 18.09 23.24
N THR A 18 -5.18 16.96 23.84
CA THR A 18 -4.52 15.65 23.59
C THR A 18 -5.12 14.85 22.42
N GLN A 19 -6.35 15.15 21.99
CA GLN A 19 -7.06 14.39 20.95
C GLN A 19 -6.63 14.75 19.52
N VAL A 20 -6.29 16.02 19.26
CA VAL A 20 -5.96 16.52 17.91
C VAL A 20 -4.58 16.04 17.44
N HIS A 21 -3.60 15.96 18.34
CA HIS A 21 -2.24 15.49 17.99
C HIS A 21 -2.20 14.01 17.60
N LYS A 22 -2.96 13.13 18.28
CA LYS A 22 -3.00 11.70 17.94
C LYS A 22 -3.58 11.41 16.55
N LYS A 23 -4.51 12.25 16.06
CA LYS A 23 -5.17 12.04 14.76
C LYS A 23 -4.24 12.37 13.58
N HIS A 24 -3.37 13.38 13.73
CA HIS A 24 -2.38 13.72 12.71
C HIS A 24 -1.25 12.69 12.59
N ASP A 25 -0.79 12.09 13.70
CA ASP A 25 0.27 11.07 13.66
C ASP A 25 -0.20 9.77 12.99
N HIS A 26 -1.45 9.36 13.21
CA HIS A 26 -2.01 8.16 12.57
C HIS A 26 -2.10 8.26 11.04
N HIS A 27 -2.43 9.43 10.48
CA HIS A 27 -2.45 9.60 9.02
C HIS A 27 -1.06 9.56 8.38
N ARG A 28 -0.03 10.06 9.07
CA ARG A 28 1.35 9.97 8.59
C ARG A 28 1.86 8.53 8.53
N HIS A 29 1.50 7.71 9.52
CA HIS A 29 1.87 6.30 9.54
C HIS A 29 1.30 5.50 8.36
N MET A 30 0.06 5.78 7.92
CA MET A 30 -0.51 5.04 6.77
C MET A 30 0.13 5.43 5.43
N ILE A 31 0.55 6.69 5.26
CA ILE A 31 1.19 7.15 4.01
C ILE A 31 2.62 6.59 3.89
N SER A 32 3.35 6.48 5.01
CA SER A 32 4.67 5.87 5.01
C SER A 32 4.63 4.40 4.59
N ASP A 33 3.57 3.68 4.95
CA ASP A 33 3.48 2.25 4.68
C ASP A 33 3.43 1.92 3.17
N PHE A 34 2.62 2.64 2.39
CA PHE A 34 2.58 2.45 0.94
C PHE A 34 3.88 2.85 0.26
N LYS A 35 4.52 3.94 0.72
CA LYS A 35 5.82 4.38 0.20
C LYS A 35 6.91 3.33 0.46
N ILE A 36 6.96 2.79 1.68
CA ILE A 36 7.95 1.79 2.08
C ILE A 36 7.74 0.51 1.26
N ARG A 37 6.49 0.04 1.17
CA ARG A 37 6.13 -1.11 0.34
C ARG A 37 6.54 -0.91 -1.11
N PHE A 38 6.21 0.24 -1.69
CA PHE A 38 6.59 0.60 -3.05
C PHE A 38 8.11 0.50 -3.26
N ILE A 39 8.92 1.11 -2.39
CA ILE A 39 10.38 1.10 -2.54
C ILE A 39 10.95 -0.33 -2.51
N PHE A 40 10.57 -1.13 -1.50
CA PHE A 40 11.08 -2.50 -1.38
C PHE A 40 10.57 -3.41 -2.51
N SER A 41 9.30 -3.29 -2.88
CA SER A 41 8.73 -4.03 -4.00
C SER A 41 9.40 -3.64 -5.32
N SER A 42 9.60 -2.35 -5.60
CA SER A 42 10.24 -1.90 -6.83
C SER A 42 11.70 -2.33 -6.93
N ILE A 43 12.46 -2.31 -5.82
CA ILE A 43 13.82 -2.85 -5.80
C ILE A 43 13.81 -4.35 -6.13
N ALA A 44 12.87 -5.11 -5.56
CA ALA A 44 12.71 -6.54 -5.85
C ALA A 44 12.18 -6.79 -7.28
N THR A 45 11.42 -5.87 -7.87
CA THR A 45 10.90 -5.99 -9.24
C THR A 45 12.01 -5.87 -10.28
N VAL A 46 13.08 -5.11 -10.01
CA VAL A 46 14.23 -4.99 -10.94
C VAL A 46 14.79 -6.36 -11.35
N PRO A 47 15.22 -7.25 -10.43
CA PRO A 47 15.68 -8.58 -10.83
C PRO A 47 14.58 -9.43 -11.47
N VAL A 48 13.30 -9.27 -11.10
CA VAL A 48 12.18 -9.99 -11.75
C VAL A 48 12.07 -9.60 -13.23
N ILE A 49 12.16 -8.32 -13.56
CA ILE A 49 12.14 -7.83 -14.94
C ILE A 49 13.36 -8.35 -15.72
N LEU A 50 14.56 -8.30 -15.13
CA LEU A 50 15.78 -8.79 -15.77
C LEU A 50 15.75 -10.30 -16.03
N LEU A 51 15.15 -11.08 -15.13
CA LEU A 51 15.01 -12.54 -15.27
C LEU A 51 13.79 -12.94 -16.12
N SER A 52 12.95 -12.00 -16.58
CA SER A 52 11.76 -12.30 -17.37
C SER A 52 12.10 -12.77 -18.79
N PRO A 53 11.61 -13.93 -19.25
CA PRO A 53 11.87 -14.44 -20.61
C PRO A 53 11.41 -13.48 -21.71
N ILE A 54 10.25 -12.83 -21.53
CA ILE A 54 9.70 -11.88 -22.50
C ILE A 54 10.64 -10.67 -22.65
N ILE A 55 11.16 -10.16 -21.53
CA ILE A 55 12.08 -9.01 -21.52
C ILE A 55 13.44 -9.39 -22.10
N GLN A 56 13.98 -10.56 -21.75
CA GLN A 56 15.23 -11.05 -22.31
C GLN A 56 15.14 -11.27 -23.82
N LYS A 57 14.03 -11.85 -24.31
CA LYS A 57 13.75 -11.99 -25.74
C LYS A 57 13.68 -10.65 -26.45
N PHE A 58 12.99 -9.68 -25.85
CA PHE A 58 12.92 -8.32 -26.38
C PHE A 58 14.30 -7.66 -26.48
N LEU A 59 15.16 -7.86 -25.48
CA LEU A 59 16.52 -7.31 -25.42
C LEU A 59 17.58 -8.15 -26.14
N ARG A 60 17.22 -9.32 -26.71
CA ARG A 60 18.13 -10.32 -27.30
C ARG A 60 19.24 -10.80 -26.34
N LEU A 61 18.88 -11.02 -25.08
CA LEU A 61 19.78 -11.46 -24.00
C LEU A 61 19.45 -12.88 -23.50
N GLU A 62 18.75 -13.67 -24.32
CA GLU A 62 18.18 -14.98 -23.95
C GLU A 62 19.22 -15.96 -23.37
N ASP A 63 20.47 -15.89 -23.85
CA ASP A 63 21.53 -16.83 -23.48
C ASP A 63 22.30 -16.45 -22.20
N ILE A 64 22.02 -15.28 -21.59
CA ILE A 64 22.88 -14.73 -20.53
C ILE A 64 22.36 -15.09 -19.12
N LEU A 65 21.04 -15.16 -18.95
CA LEU A 65 20.40 -15.20 -17.62
C LEU A 65 19.53 -16.45 -17.38
N GLN A 66 19.46 -17.37 -18.35
CA GLN A 66 18.71 -18.63 -18.23
C GLN A 66 19.61 -19.74 -17.67
N PHE A 67 19.85 -19.70 -16.35
CA PHE A 67 20.54 -20.77 -15.63
C PHE A 67 19.54 -21.81 -15.07
N PRO A 68 19.96 -23.07 -14.84
CA PRO A 68 19.09 -24.07 -14.25
C PRO A 68 18.49 -23.60 -12.92
N GLY A 69 17.16 -23.58 -12.84
CA GLY A 69 16.43 -23.16 -11.64
C GLY A 69 16.13 -21.66 -11.51
N TYR A 70 16.41 -20.83 -12.53
CA TYR A 70 16.05 -19.41 -12.54
C TYR A 70 14.55 -19.17 -12.26
N VAL A 71 13.69 -20.09 -12.69
CA VAL A 71 12.24 -20.05 -12.46
C VAL A 71 11.90 -20.07 -10.96
N TYR A 72 12.64 -20.84 -10.15
CA TYR A 72 12.44 -20.88 -8.70
C TYR A 72 12.91 -19.61 -8.01
N VAL A 73 13.99 -19.00 -8.51
CA VAL A 73 14.45 -17.68 -8.04
C VAL A 73 13.40 -16.61 -8.36
N LEU A 74 12.87 -16.63 -9.58
CA LEU A 74 11.82 -15.73 -10.02
C LEU A 74 10.55 -15.89 -9.19
N PHE A 75 10.13 -17.13 -8.94
CA PHE A 75 9.02 -17.45 -8.04
C PHE A 75 9.26 -16.90 -6.63
N ALA A 76 10.45 -17.10 -6.04
CA ALA A 76 10.75 -16.65 -4.69
C ALA A 76 10.70 -15.13 -4.54
N ILE A 77 11.33 -14.39 -5.47
CA ILE A 77 11.32 -12.92 -5.44
C ILE A 77 9.90 -12.39 -5.70
N SER A 78 9.17 -12.99 -6.64
CA SER A 78 7.80 -12.58 -6.94
C SER A 78 6.82 -12.90 -5.80
N SER A 79 7.06 -13.99 -5.07
CA SER A 79 6.34 -14.31 -3.83
C SER A 79 6.55 -13.23 -2.79
N PHE A 80 7.78 -12.74 -2.62
CA PHE A 80 8.04 -11.62 -1.72
C PHE A 80 7.24 -10.37 -2.15
N ILE A 81 7.25 -10.00 -3.43
CA ILE A 81 6.50 -8.84 -3.93
C ILE A 81 4.98 -9.03 -3.72
N PHE A 82 4.45 -10.22 -4.02
CA PHE A 82 3.04 -10.56 -3.83
C PHE A 82 2.61 -10.46 -2.35
N PHE A 83 3.35 -11.11 -1.44
CA PHE A 83 2.98 -11.14 -0.03
C PHE A 83 3.34 -9.87 0.73
N TYR A 84 4.41 -9.16 0.38
CA TYR A 84 4.79 -7.93 1.07
C TYR A 84 4.15 -6.69 0.44
N GLY A 85 4.34 -6.50 -0.87
CA GLY A 85 3.78 -5.38 -1.62
C GLY A 85 2.27 -5.52 -1.79
N GLY A 86 1.81 -6.69 -2.22
CA GLY A 86 0.40 -6.95 -2.53
C GLY A 86 -0.54 -7.01 -1.31
N TRP A 87 0.00 -7.16 -0.09
CA TRP A 87 -0.82 -7.39 1.11
C TRP A 87 -1.87 -6.32 1.40
N SER A 88 -1.59 -5.05 1.08
CA SER A 88 -2.58 -3.98 1.26
C SER A 88 -3.82 -4.20 0.40
N PHE A 89 -3.63 -4.63 -0.85
CA PHE A 89 -4.71 -4.91 -1.79
C PHE A 89 -5.45 -6.19 -1.40
N LEU A 90 -4.73 -7.24 -0.99
CA LEU A 90 -5.36 -8.49 -0.53
C LEU A 90 -6.24 -8.26 0.70
N LYS A 91 -5.74 -7.53 1.70
CA LYS A 91 -6.50 -7.19 2.90
C LYS A 91 -7.70 -6.29 2.56
N GLY A 92 -7.51 -5.31 1.67
CA GLY A 92 -8.57 -4.46 1.16
C GLY A 92 -9.66 -5.24 0.44
N ALA A 93 -9.29 -6.15 -0.45
CA ALA A 93 -10.20 -7.02 -1.19
C ALA A 93 -11.06 -7.87 -0.24
N VAL A 94 -10.43 -8.52 0.74
CA VAL A 94 -11.16 -9.33 1.74
C VAL A 94 -12.17 -8.48 2.51
N ASN A 95 -11.79 -7.27 2.90
CA ASN A 95 -12.68 -6.36 3.63
C ASN A 95 -13.86 -5.91 2.75
N GLU A 96 -13.60 -5.48 1.51
CA GLU A 96 -14.63 -5.04 0.55
C GLU A 96 -15.62 -6.16 0.26
N ILE A 97 -15.14 -7.37 -0.02
CA ILE A 97 -15.98 -8.57 -0.24
C ILE A 97 -16.83 -8.86 1.00
N LYS A 98 -16.23 -8.83 2.20
CA LYS A 98 -16.96 -9.07 3.45
C LYS A 98 -18.05 -8.03 3.70
N SER A 99 -17.79 -6.77 3.31
CA SER A 99 -18.78 -5.68 3.36
C SER A 99 -19.79 -5.69 2.21
N ARG A 100 -19.69 -6.65 1.27
CA ARG A 100 -20.52 -6.72 0.05
C ARG A 100 -20.48 -5.45 -0.80
N ASN A 101 -19.33 -4.78 -0.81
CA ASN A 101 -19.11 -3.55 -1.57
C ASN A 101 -17.78 -3.65 -2.35
N PRO A 102 -17.73 -4.43 -3.44
CA PRO A 102 -16.51 -4.60 -4.21
C PRO A 102 -16.09 -3.30 -4.89
N GLY A 103 -14.82 -2.95 -4.77
CA GLY A 103 -14.24 -1.73 -5.33
C GLY A 103 -12.85 -1.97 -5.91
N MET A 104 -12.01 -0.93 -5.83
CA MET A 104 -10.67 -0.94 -6.42
C MET A 104 -9.77 -2.01 -5.78
N MET A 105 -9.85 -2.19 -4.45
CA MET A 105 -9.00 -3.17 -3.77
C MET A 105 -9.35 -4.59 -4.19
N THR A 106 -10.64 -4.90 -4.34
CA THR A 106 -11.12 -6.21 -4.81
C THR A 106 -10.63 -6.51 -6.21
N LEU A 107 -10.74 -5.55 -7.14
CA LEU A 107 -10.28 -5.72 -8.52
C LEU A 107 -8.78 -6.03 -8.58
N ILE A 108 -7.97 -5.23 -7.91
CA ILE A 108 -6.51 -5.40 -7.89
C ILE A 108 -6.15 -6.70 -7.19
N GLY A 109 -6.72 -6.94 -6.00
CA GLY A 109 -6.48 -8.14 -5.19
C GLY A 109 -6.79 -9.42 -5.95
N LEU A 110 -7.88 -9.45 -6.71
CA LEU A 110 -8.25 -10.57 -7.56
C LEU A 110 -7.23 -10.78 -8.68
N ALA A 111 -6.87 -9.72 -9.41
CA ALA A 111 -5.91 -9.79 -10.51
C ALA A 111 -4.54 -10.33 -10.06
N ILE A 112 -3.99 -9.78 -8.97
CA ILE A 112 -2.70 -10.25 -8.44
C ILE A 112 -2.78 -11.68 -7.93
N THR A 113 -3.91 -12.08 -7.31
CA THR A 113 -4.08 -13.44 -6.77
C THR A 113 -4.16 -14.47 -7.88
N ILE A 114 -5.01 -14.23 -8.89
CA ILE A 114 -5.16 -15.15 -10.03
C ILE A 114 -3.83 -15.29 -10.77
N GLY A 115 -3.19 -14.16 -11.09
CA GLY A 115 -1.92 -14.17 -11.81
C GLY A 115 -0.80 -14.87 -11.04
N TYR A 116 -0.68 -14.62 -9.74
CA TYR A 116 0.31 -15.27 -8.89
C TYR A 116 0.06 -16.78 -8.77
N LEU A 117 -1.18 -17.22 -8.52
CA LEU A 117 -1.51 -18.64 -8.39
C LEU A 117 -1.28 -19.40 -9.70
N TYR A 118 -1.75 -18.85 -10.82
CA TYR A 118 -1.51 -19.44 -12.13
C TYR A 118 -0.01 -19.58 -12.42
N SER A 119 0.74 -18.50 -12.22
CA SER A 119 2.20 -18.48 -12.43
C SER A 119 2.90 -19.51 -11.55
N SER A 120 2.48 -19.63 -10.29
CA SER A 120 3.01 -20.64 -9.35
C SER A 120 2.77 -22.06 -9.85
N ILE A 121 1.55 -22.35 -10.32
CA ILE A 121 1.20 -23.68 -10.85
C ILE A 121 2.05 -24.02 -12.09
N VAL A 122 2.34 -23.04 -12.95
CA VAL A 122 3.25 -23.20 -14.10
C VAL A 122 4.67 -23.57 -13.64
N VAL A 123 5.19 -22.92 -12.59
CA VAL A 123 6.53 -23.26 -12.02
C VAL A 123 6.62 -24.71 -11.55
N PHE A 124 5.53 -25.29 -11.03
CA PHE A 124 5.54 -26.61 -10.39
C PHE A 124 5.00 -27.75 -11.25
N GLY A 125 4.69 -27.52 -12.53
CA GLY A 125 4.44 -28.64 -13.45
C GLY A 125 3.33 -28.44 -14.48
N LEU A 126 2.64 -27.29 -14.48
CA LEU A 126 1.71 -26.97 -15.57
C LEU A 126 2.48 -26.40 -16.77
N ALA A 127 2.20 -26.93 -17.96
CA ALA A 127 2.72 -26.35 -19.19
C ALA A 127 2.09 -24.97 -19.44
N GLY A 128 2.92 -23.95 -19.64
CA GLY A 128 2.48 -22.58 -19.88
C GLY A 128 3.60 -21.57 -19.66
N GLU A 129 3.26 -20.29 -19.84
CA GLU A 129 4.11 -19.15 -19.52
C GLU A 129 3.68 -18.58 -18.16
N PHE A 130 4.61 -18.11 -17.34
CA PHE A 130 4.27 -17.43 -16.08
C PHE A 130 4.20 -15.91 -16.28
N PHE A 131 3.47 -15.22 -15.41
CA PHE A 131 3.21 -13.78 -15.49
C PHE A 131 3.85 -12.99 -14.33
N PHE A 132 4.97 -13.47 -13.78
CA PHE A 132 5.54 -12.88 -12.56
C PHE A 132 5.93 -11.41 -12.69
N TRP A 133 6.47 -10.99 -13.84
CA TRP A 133 6.88 -9.59 -14.03
C TRP A 133 5.67 -8.66 -14.25
N GLU A 134 4.60 -9.15 -14.88
CA GLU A 134 3.33 -8.44 -15.01
C GLU A 134 2.70 -8.21 -13.64
N ILE A 135 2.69 -9.24 -12.78
CA ILE A 135 2.14 -9.11 -11.42
C ILE A 135 3.01 -8.21 -10.55
N ALA A 136 4.34 -8.31 -10.65
CA ALA A 136 5.26 -7.43 -9.92
C ALA A 136 5.08 -5.94 -10.31
N THR A 137 5.05 -5.65 -11.61
CA THR A 137 4.85 -4.28 -12.11
C THR A 137 3.45 -3.75 -11.83
N LEU A 138 2.42 -4.59 -11.91
CA LEU A 138 1.06 -4.24 -11.51
C LEU A 138 1.02 -3.82 -10.03
N ILE A 139 1.65 -4.59 -9.14
CA ILE A 139 1.73 -4.26 -7.71
C ILE A 139 2.46 -2.92 -7.50
N ASP A 140 3.60 -2.71 -8.16
CA ASP A 140 4.37 -1.47 -8.03
C ASP A 140 3.59 -0.24 -8.49
N ILE A 141 2.96 -0.29 -9.66
CA ILE A 141 2.16 0.82 -10.19
C ILE A 141 0.96 1.11 -9.28
N MET A 142 0.30 0.07 -8.75
CA MET A 142 -0.82 0.26 -7.83
C MET A 142 -0.37 0.84 -6.48
N LEU A 143 0.77 0.41 -5.93
CA LEU A 143 1.34 0.99 -4.71
C LEU A 143 1.72 2.45 -4.90
N LEU A 144 2.34 2.78 -6.05
CA LEU A 144 2.69 4.14 -6.42
C LEU A 144 1.43 5.01 -6.55
N GLY A 145 0.39 4.51 -7.24
CA GLY A 145 -0.88 5.20 -7.41
C GLY A 145 -1.54 5.54 -6.09
N HIS A 146 -1.70 4.56 -5.20
CA HIS A 146 -2.28 4.77 -3.87
C HIS A 146 -1.45 5.73 -3.01
N TRP A 147 -0.12 5.68 -3.12
CA TRP A 147 0.75 6.64 -2.43
C TRP A 147 0.54 8.08 -2.93
N ILE A 148 0.45 8.28 -4.25
CA ILE A 148 0.20 9.59 -4.86
C ILE A 148 -1.20 10.11 -4.50
N GLU A 149 -2.22 9.24 -4.55
CA GLU A 149 -3.60 9.56 -4.17
C GLU A 149 -3.65 10.11 -2.74
N MET A 150 -3.14 9.35 -1.76
CA MET A 150 -3.15 9.77 -0.37
C MET A 150 -2.35 11.05 -0.12
N LYS A 151 -1.18 11.20 -0.78
CA LYS A 151 -0.36 12.42 -0.66
C LYS A 151 -1.12 13.64 -1.17
N SER A 152 -1.87 13.49 -2.25
CA SER A 152 -2.65 14.56 -2.87
C SER A 152 -3.85 14.95 -2.00
N VAL A 153 -4.57 13.97 -1.46
CA VAL A 153 -5.72 14.19 -0.54
C VAL A 153 -5.28 14.93 0.72
N VAL A 154 -4.20 14.50 1.38
CA VAL A 154 -3.71 15.17 2.59
C VAL A 154 -3.21 16.59 2.31
N GLY A 155 -2.62 16.83 1.13
CA GLY A 155 -2.25 18.17 0.69
C GLY A 155 -3.46 19.10 0.58
N ALA A 156 -4.53 18.65 -0.07
CA ALA A 156 -5.76 19.41 -0.23
C ALA A 156 -6.46 19.70 1.11
N SER A 157 -6.55 18.70 2.01
CA SER A 157 -7.14 18.88 3.34
C SER A 157 -6.40 19.94 4.16
N ARG A 158 -5.07 20.00 4.07
CA ARG A 158 -4.28 21.03 4.78
C ARG A 158 -4.56 22.43 4.26
N ALA A 159 -4.67 22.60 2.95
CA ALA A 159 -5.00 23.91 2.36
C ALA A 159 -6.40 24.39 2.81
N LEU A 160 -7.39 23.49 2.83
CA LEU A 160 -8.73 23.79 3.35
C LEU A 160 -8.71 24.17 4.83
N GLU A 161 -7.90 23.49 5.64
CA GLU A 161 -7.79 23.81 7.06
C GLU A 161 -7.12 25.17 7.31
N GLU A 162 -6.10 25.54 6.52
CA GLU A 162 -5.51 26.89 6.59
C GLU A 162 -6.50 27.98 6.15
N LEU A 163 -7.29 27.75 5.09
CA LEU A 163 -8.37 28.66 4.69
C LEU A 163 -9.42 28.82 5.81
N ALA A 164 -9.81 27.74 6.45
CA ALA A 164 -10.75 27.78 7.57
C ALA A 164 -10.21 28.54 8.80
N ARG A 165 -8.89 28.53 9.02
CA ARG A 165 -8.25 29.31 10.11
C ARG A 165 -8.20 30.80 9.83
N LEU A 166 -8.21 31.20 8.56
CA LEU A 166 -8.21 32.59 8.13
C LEU A 166 -9.63 33.19 8.07
N MET A 167 -10.69 32.37 8.16
CA MET A 167 -12.05 32.89 8.28
C MET A 167 -12.23 33.59 9.63
N PRO A 168 -12.71 34.85 9.64
CA PRO A 168 -13.10 35.54 10.86
C PRO A 168 -14.12 34.71 11.63
N LYS A 169 -13.96 34.65 12.95
CA LYS A 169 -15.01 34.14 13.82
C LYS A 169 -15.88 35.32 14.19
N ASP A 170 -17.14 35.29 13.78
CA ASP A 170 -18.17 36.18 14.34
C ASP A 170 -18.33 35.92 15.85
#